data_AF-A0A9Q3W7F9-F1
#
_entry.id   AF-A0A9Q3W7F9-F1
#
_cell.length_a   1.000
_cell.length_b   1.000
_cell.length_c   1.000
_cell.angle_alpha   90.00
_cell.angle_beta   90.00
_cell.angle_gamma   90.00
#
_symmetry.space_group_name_H-M   'P 1'
#
loop_
_entity.id
_entity.type
_entity.pdbx_description
1 polymer ?
#
loop_
_entity_poly.entity_id
_entity_poly.type
_entity_poly.pdbx_seq_one_letter_code
_entity_poly.pdbx_strand_id
1 'polypeptide(L)'
;MSLISIQQAIVDGFKAALPALQTCERHGGRFDAGELNRISRRVPALFVASLNIGDVRSGHDGLSCDVTYGAFLITKDQPGQSRDLVSLALLDAALKTVADNRWGLDAAETLPANISASNLYGANIDRQAVAMWGITWRQRMNAGSGVDDSELADFLTFHADYDVAPGVDDNPIATDHVALPQE
;
A
#
# COMPACT_ATOMS: atom_id res chain seq x y z
N MET A 1 0.86 6.35 -17.74
CA MET A 1 1.25 6.20 -16.34
C MET A 1 0.91 4.79 -15.88
N SER A 2 1.78 4.13 -15.11
CA SER A 2 1.51 2.78 -14.59
C SER A 2 0.68 2.84 -13.29
N LEU A 3 -0.05 1.76 -12.98
CA LEU A 3 -0.79 1.65 -11.71
C LEU A 3 0.13 1.82 -10.49
N ILE A 4 1.37 1.36 -10.60
CA ILE A 4 2.40 1.49 -9.55
C ILE A 4 2.70 2.97 -9.29
N SER A 5 2.97 3.74 -10.35
CA SER A 5 3.27 5.18 -10.21
C SER A 5 2.07 5.99 -9.70
N ILE A 6 0.84 5.62 -10.10
CA ILE A 6 -0.39 6.22 -9.56
C ILE A 6 -0.50 5.96 -8.06
N GLN A 7 -0.35 4.71 -7.62
CA GLN A 7 -0.42 4.35 -6.21
C GLN A 7 0.68 5.05 -5.39
N GLN A 8 1.87 5.21 -5.97
CA GLN A 8 2.96 5.93 -5.32
C GLN A 8 2.63 7.42 -5.13
N ALA A 9 2.05 8.09 -6.12
CA ALA A 9 1.62 9.48 -5.99
C ALA A 9 0.56 9.66 -4.89
N ILE A 10 -0.34 8.69 -4.71
CA ILE A 10 -1.30 8.69 -3.59
C ILE A 10 -0.56 8.61 -2.24
N VAL A 11 0.41 7.69 -2.13
CA VAL A 11 1.26 7.56 -0.92
C VAL A 11 1.99 8.87 -0.62
N ASP A 12 2.54 9.52 -1.63
CA ASP A 12 3.28 10.78 -1.46
C ASP A 12 2.34 11.93 -1.08
N GLY A 13 1.11 11.96 -1.61
CA GLY A 13 0.06 12.89 -1.19
C GLY A 13 -0.30 12.74 0.29
N PHE A 14 -0.45 11.51 0.78
CA PHE A 14 -0.67 11.26 2.21
C PHE A 14 0.54 11.64 3.07
N LYS A 15 1.76 11.31 2.63
CA LYS A 15 2.99 11.73 3.34
C LYS A 15 3.05 13.24 3.53
N ALA A 16 2.75 13.99 2.48
CA ALA A 16 2.76 15.45 2.52
C ALA A 16 1.67 16.01 3.45
N ALA A 17 0.48 15.42 3.43
CA ALA A 17 -0.65 15.89 4.24
C ALA A 17 -0.58 15.45 5.71
N LEU A 18 0.10 14.34 6.02
CA LEU A 18 0.15 13.72 7.34
C LEU A 18 1.61 13.56 7.81
N PRO A 19 2.33 14.65 8.09
CA PRO A 19 3.75 14.60 8.48
C PRO A 19 4.00 13.91 9.83
N ALA A 20 2.94 13.66 10.62
CA ALA A 20 3.03 12.92 11.88
C ALA A 20 3.13 11.39 11.68
N LEU A 21 2.94 10.88 10.45
CA LEU A 21 3.13 9.47 10.15
C LEU A 21 4.62 9.11 10.20
N GLN A 22 4.96 8.08 10.96
CA GLN A 22 6.30 7.49 10.93
C GLN A 22 6.49 6.62 9.67
N THR A 23 5.42 6.04 9.13
CA THR A 23 5.48 5.20 7.91
C THR A 23 4.31 5.51 7.01
N CYS A 24 4.57 5.70 5.72
CA CYS A 24 3.52 5.81 4.71
C CYS A 24 3.99 5.17 3.41
N GLU A 25 3.43 4.01 3.06
CA GLU A 25 3.99 3.12 2.04
C GLU A 25 2.88 2.42 1.22
N ARG A 26 3.28 1.86 0.07
CA ARG A 26 2.41 0.98 -0.73
C ARG A 26 2.23 -0.37 -0.03
N HIS A 27 1.09 -1.02 -0.28
CA HIS A 27 0.75 -2.31 0.34
C HIS A 27 -0.12 -3.19 -0.55
N GLY A 28 -0.06 -4.50 -0.34
CA GLY A 28 -0.87 -5.49 -1.05
C GLY A 28 -2.35 -5.56 -0.61
N GLY A 29 -2.73 -4.77 0.39
CA GLY A 29 -4.12 -4.62 0.85
C GLY A 29 -4.63 -5.62 1.89
N ARG A 30 -3.98 -6.77 2.08
CA ARG A 30 -4.27 -7.72 3.17
C ARG A 30 -3.14 -7.74 4.17
N PHE A 31 -3.48 -7.74 5.46
CA PHE A 31 -2.51 -7.82 6.55
C PHE A 31 -2.67 -9.16 7.28
N ASP A 32 -1.55 -9.78 7.60
CA ASP A 32 -1.51 -10.89 8.56
C ASP A 32 -0.99 -10.43 9.94
N ALA A 33 -1.05 -11.35 10.91
CA ALA A 33 -0.65 -11.04 12.28
C ALA A 33 0.85 -10.78 12.43
N GLY A 34 1.71 -11.47 11.66
CA GLY A 34 3.16 -11.28 11.71
C GLY A 34 3.56 -9.93 11.12
N GLU A 35 2.91 -9.55 10.03
CA GLU A 35 3.07 -8.24 9.42
C GLU A 35 2.61 -7.11 10.34
N LEU A 36 1.42 -7.23 10.95
CA LEU A 36 0.95 -6.23 11.92
C LEU A 36 1.91 -6.08 13.10
N ASN A 37 2.50 -7.19 13.58
CA ASN A 37 3.52 -7.13 14.64
C ASN A 37 4.73 -6.29 14.21
N ARG A 38 5.25 -6.54 13.00
CA ARG A 38 6.37 -5.77 12.43
C ARG A 38 6.02 -4.30 12.24
N ILE A 39 4.81 -4.00 11.77
CA ILE A 39 4.32 -2.64 11.54
C ILE A 39 4.14 -1.88 12.85
N SER A 40 3.67 -2.52 13.93
CA SER A 40 3.43 -1.86 15.24
C SER A 40 4.65 -1.13 15.82
N ARG A 41 5.85 -1.48 15.35
CA ARG A 41 7.12 -0.82 15.73
C ARG A 41 7.33 0.53 15.04
N ARG A 42 6.63 0.79 13.94
CA ARG A 42 6.80 1.95 13.04
C ARG A 42 5.51 2.77 12.89
N VAL A 43 4.67 2.80 13.92
CA VAL A 43 3.40 3.56 13.95
C VAL A 43 3.58 4.93 14.61
N PRO A 44 2.82 5.97 14.23
CA PRO A 44 1.65 5.95 13.33
C PRO A 44 2.01 5.62 11.88
N ALA A 45 1.26 4.72 11.26
CA ALA A 45 1.54 4.24 9.91
C ALA A 45 0.29 4.28 9.02
N LEU A 46 0.46 4.59 7.74
CA LEU A 46 -0.59 4.52 6.73
C LEU A 46 -0.13 3.71 5.52
N PHE A 47 -0.95 2.77 5.06
CA PHE A 47 -0.61 1.91 3.94
C PHE A 47 -1.64 2.02 2.83
N VAL A 48 -1.21 2.28 1.61
CA VAL A 48 -2.09 2.45 0.45
C VAL A 48 -2.06 1.21 -0.42
N ALA A 49 -3.25 0.69 -0.76
CA ALA A 49 -3.43 -0.45 -1.64
C ALA A 49 -4.46 -0.18 -2.72
N SER A 50 -4.33 -0.86 -3.85
CA SER A 50 -5.37 -0.97 -4.87
C SER A 50 -6.11 -2.28 -4.63
N LEU A 51 -7.37 -2.19 -4.22
CA LEU A 51 -8.17 -3.32 -3.75
C LEU A 51 -8.97 -3.99 -4.86
N ASN A 52 -9.41 -3.22 -5.85
CA ASN A 52 -10.13 -3.70 -7.01
C ASN A 52 -9.90 -2.78 -8.20
N ILE A 53 -9.81 -3.36 -9.41
CA ILE A 53 -9.79 -2.61 -10.67
C ILE A 53 -10.91 -3.19 -11.53
N GLY A 54 -11.83 -2.34 -11.98
CA GLY A 54 -12.98 -2.75 -12.76
C GLY A 54 -13.37 -1.72 -13.81
N ASP A 55 -14.42 -2.04 -14.57
CA ASP A 55 -14.93 -1.19 -15.65
C ASP A 55 -13.82 -0.67 -16.59
N VAL A 56 -12.92 -1.59 -16.97
CA VAL A 56 -11.75 -1.28 -17.80
C VAL A 56 -12.19 -1.06 -19.24
N ARG A 57 -11.79 0.08 -19.81
CA ARG A 57 -12.07 0.45 -21.20
C ARG A 57 -10.80 0.94 -21.86
N SER A 58 -10.62 0.62 -23.14
CA SER A 58 -9.62 1.26 -23.97
C SER A 58 -9.93 2.76 -24.06
N GLY A 59 -9.04 3.57 -23.51
CA GLY A 59 -9.02 5.02 -23.66
C GLY A 59 -8.14 5.43 -24.83
N HIS A 60 -7.96 6.75 -25.02
CA HIS A 60 -7.18 7.29 -26.13
C HIS A 60 -5.69 6.89 -26.06
N ASP A 61 -5.08 7.04 -24.87
CA ASP A 61 -3.65 6.76 -24.66
C ASP A 61 -3.38 5.61 -23.69
N GLY A 62 -4.41 4.91 -23.21
CA GLY A 62 -4.26 3.90 -22.16
C GLY A 62 -5.56 3.18 -21.81
N LEU A 63 -5.68 2.75 -20.57
CA LEU A 63 -6.86 2.09 -20.00
C LEU A 63 -7.55 3.03 -19.02
N SER A 64 -8.79 3.42 -19.32
CA SER A 64 -9.65 4.09 -18.35
C SER A 64 -10.32 3.02 -17.48
N CYS A 65 -10.07 3.05 -16.18
CA CYS A 65 -10.56 2.04 -15.25
C CYS A 65 -11.00 2.64 -13.91
N ASP A 66 -12.00 2.04 -13.29
CA ASP A 66 -12.38 2.35 -11.93
C ASP A 66 -11.48 1.58 -10.96
N VAL A 67 -10.69 2.30 -10.16
CA VAL A 67 -9.84 1.72 -9.13
C VAL A 67 -10.46 1.98 -7.76
N THR A 68 -10.70 0.91 -7.00
CA THR A 68 -11.00 0.99 -5.58
C THR A 68 -9.70 0.96 -4.81
N TYR A 69 -9.44 2.03 -4.06
CA TYR A 69 -8.27 2.14 -3.20
C TYR A 69 -8.65 1.88 -1.74
N GLY A 70 -7.65 1.44 -0.98
CA GLY A 70 -7.69 1.36 0.47
C GLY A 70 -6.50 2.09 1.08
N ALA A 71 -6.74 2.94 2.07
CA ALA A 71 -5.71 3.51 2.95
C ALA A 71 -5.94 2.97 4.37
N PHE A 72 -4.95 2.24 4.89
CA PHE A 72 -5.04 1.57 6.18
C PHE A 72 -4.19 2.31 7.21
N LEU A 73 -4.86 2.99 8.13
CA LEU A 73 -4.23 3.75 9.21
C LEU A 73 -4.07 2.86 10.44
N ILE A 74 -2.86 2.78 10.98
CA ILE A 74 -2.50 1.94 12.12
C ILE A 74 -1.81 2.81 13.18
N THR A 75 -2.29 2.75 14.41
CA THR A 75 -1.76 3.49 15.56
C THR A 75 -1.58 2.58 16.77
N LYS A 76 -0.83 3.03 17.78
CA LYS A 76 -0.70 2.37 19.08
C LYS A 76 -0.78 3.39 20.20
N ASP A 77 -0.89 2.90 21.43
CA ASP A 77 -0.90 3.74 22.61
C ASP A 77 0.43 4.49 22.75
N GLN A 78 0.34 5.77 23.08
CA GLN A 78 1.49 6.63 23.38
C GLN A 78 1.34 7.17 24.80
N PRO A 79 2.43 7.63 25.46
CA PRO A 79 2.33 8.24 26.78
C PRO A 79 1.29 9.37 26.79
N GLY A 80 0.20 9.18 27.55
CA GLY A 80 -0.89 10.15 27.68
C GLY A 80 -1.90 10.20 26.53
N GLN A 81 -1.79 9.33 25.51
CA GLN A 81 -2.75 9.27 24.40
C GLN A 81 -3.08 7.82 24.02
N SER A 82 -4.36 7.47 24.01
CA SER A 82 -4.79 6.14 23.55
C SER A 82 -4.73 6.03 22.02
N ARG A 83 -4.45 4.82 21.53
CA ARG A 83 -4.42 4.48 20.11
C ARG A 83 -5.66 4.92 19.35
N ASP A 84 -6.82 4.84 19.99
CA ASP A 84 -8.11 5.22 19.41
C ASP A 84 -8.19 6.73 19.19
N LEU A 85 -7.81 7.54 20.18
CA LEU A 85 -7.81 9.01 20.04
C LEU A 85 -6.84 9.47 18.96
N VAL A 86 -5.62 8.90 18.94
CA VAL A 86 -4.63 9.18 17.89
C VAL A 86 -5.16 8.76 16.52
N SER A 87 -5.83 7.60 16.43
CA SER A 87 -6.38 7.11 15.18
C SER A 87 -7.46 8.03 14.62
N LEU A 88 -8.38 8.53 15.45
CA LEU A 88 -9.46 9.41 15.01
C LEU A 88 -8.95 10.76 14.53
N ALA A 89 -7.97 11.35 15.24
CA ALA A 89 -7.37 12.61 14.82
C ALA A 89 -6.66 12.50 13.46
N LEU A 90 -5.91 11.42 13.24
CA LEU A 90 -5.26 11.15 11.96
C LEU A 90 -6.26 10.75 10.87
N LEU A 91 -7.35 10.06 11.23
CA LEU A 91 -8.42 9.67 10.32
C LEU A 91 -9.13 10.91 9.74
N ASP A 92 -9.44 11.91 10.56
CA ASP A 92 -10.04 13.17 10.10
C ASP A 92 -9.16 13.85 9.04
N ALA A 93 -7.86 13.91 9.29
CA ALA A 93 -6.92 14.50 8.35
C ALA A 93 -6.80 13.65 7.07
N ALA A 94 -6.73 12.32 7.19
CA ALA A 94 -6.67 11.42 6.05
C ALA A 94 -7.93 11.49 5.17
N LEU A 95 -9.13 11.55 5.77
CA LEU A 95 -10.39 11.73 5.06
C LEU A 95 -10.43 13.05 4.30
N LYS A 96 -9.97 14.15 4.93
CA LYS A 96 -9.81 15.45 4.25
C LYS A 96 -8.81 15.38 3.10
N THR A 97 -7.72 14.63 3.24
CA THR A 97 -6.74 14.44 2.18
C THR A 97 -7.33 13.69 0.99
N VAL A 98 -8.22 12.72 1.20
CA VAL A 98 -8.88 11.99 0.11
C VAL A 98 -9.95 12.85 -0.55
N ALA A 99 -10.71 13.62 0.23
CA ALA A 99 -11.77 14.46 -0.30
C ALA A 99 -11.24 15.40 -1.40
N ASP A 100 -11.89 15.36 -2.57
CA ASP A 100 -11.60 16.20 -3.74
C ASP A 100 -10.17 16.10 -4.31
N ASN A 101 -9.42 15.03 -4.02
CA ASN A 101 -8.02 14.92 -4.40
C ASN A 101 -7.77 14.16 -5.71
N ARG A 102 -7.00 14.78 -6.61
CA ARG A 102 -6.49 14.16 -7.86
C ARG A 102 -5.03 13.76 -7.78
N TRP A 103 -4.41 13.89 -6.62
CA TRP A 103 -3.03 13.48 -6.31
C TRP A 103 -1.97 14.15 -7.18
N GLY A 104 -2.30 15.32 -7.76
CA GLY A 104 -1.45 16.00 -8.74
C GLY A 104 -1.32 15.24 -10.07
N LEU A 105 -2.27 14.35 -10.38
CA LEU A 105 -2.23 13.49 -11.56
C LEU A 105 -3.30 13.91 -12.58
N ASP A 106 -2.88 14.19 -13.81
CA ASP A 106 -3.80 14.27 -14.96
C ASP A 106 -4.45 12.91 -15.25
N ALA A 107 -3.78 11.83 -14.85
CA ALA A 107 -4.30 10.46 -14.94
C ALA A 107 -5.52 10.21 -14.03
N ALA A 108 -5.80 11.06 -13.03
CA ALA A 108 -7.04 10.96 -12.26
C ALA A 108 -8.18 11.61 -13.05
N GLU A 109 -9.05 10.81 -13.68
CA GLU A 109 -10.13 11.28 -14.56
C GLU A 109 -11.31 11.84 -13.75
N THR A 110 -11.58 11.30 -12.55
CA THR A 110 -12.63 11.78 -11.64
C THR A 110 -12.07 12.20 -10.29
N LEU A 111 -12.89 12.91 -9.51
CA LEU A 111 -12.68 13.02 -8.07
C LEU A 111 -12.97 11.66 -7.38
N PRO A 112 -12.45 11.43 -6.17
CA PRO A 112 -12.80 10.28 -5.34
C PRO A 112 -14.30 10.23 -5.06
N ALA A 113 -14.89 9.04 -5.22
CA ALA A 113 -16.29 8.74 -4.96
C ALA A 113 -16.42 7.58 -3.97
N ASN A 114 -17.58 7.44 -3.34
CA ASN A 114 -17.87 6.38 -2.36
C ASN A 114 -16.81 6.33 -1.24
N ILE A 115 -16.36 7.49 -0.77
CA ILE A 115 -15.40 7.58 0.33
C ILE A 115 -16.08 7.04 1.60
N SER A 116 -15.45 6.06 2.23
CA SER A 116 -15.93 5.50 3.49
C SER A 116 -14.76 5.18 4.40
N ALA A 117 -14.98 5.19 5.71
CA ALA A 117 -14.03 4.72 6.70
C ALA A 117 -14.69 3.68 7.60
N SER A 118 -14.00 2.56 7.82
CA SER A 118 -14.45 1.49 8.70
C SER A 118 -13.41 1.22 9.77
N ASN A 119 -13.87 1.07 11.01
CA ASN A 119 -13.02 0.57 12.09
C ASN A 119 -12.80 -0.92 11.87
N LEU A 120 -11.54 -1.34 11.78
CA LEU A 120 -11.17 -2.74 11.53
C LEU A 120 -10.84 -3.49 12.83
N TYR A 121 -11.22 -2.94 13.98
CA TYR A 121 -11.05 -3.58 15.28
C TYR A 121 -11.55 -5.03 15.26
N GLY A 122 -10.74 -5.91 15.81
CA GLY A 122 -11.07 -7.30 16.02
C GLY A 122 -10.04 -7.96 16.94
N ALA A 123 -10.38 -9.11 17.49
CA ALA A 123 -9.54 -9.81 18.48
C ALA A 123 -8.11 -10.13 17.98
N ASN A 124 -7.93 -10.29 16.66
CA ASN A 124 -6.60 -10.47 16.05
C ASN A 124 -5.78 -9.17 16.03
N ILE A 125 -6.43 -8.03 15.80
CA ILE A 125 -5.79 -6.71 15.76
C ILE A 125 -5.45 -6.25 17.17
N ASP A 126 -6.38 -6.42 18.12
CA ASP A 126 -6.17 -6.01 19.50
C ASP A 126 -5.02 -6.77 20.17
N ARG A 127 -4.82 -8.05 19.81
CA ARG A 127 -3.65 -8.85 20.23
C ARG A 127 -2.31 -8.24 19.82
N GLN A 128 -2.28 -7.38 18.81
CA GLN A 128 -1.07 -6.65 18.39
C GLN A 128 -0.94 -5.28 19.08
N ALA A 129 -1.84 -4.94 20.02
CA ALA A 129 -1.88 -3.65 20.73
C ALA A 129 -1.92 -2.42 19.81
N VAL A 130 -2.59 -2.55 18.66
CA VAL A 130 -2.81 -1.46 17.70
C VAL A 130 -4.29 -1.15 17.53
N ALA A 131 -4.60 0.04 17.03
CA ALA A 131 -5.89 0.37 16.44
C ALA A 131 -5.72 0.47 14.91
N MET A 132 -6.75 0.07 14.16
CA MET A 132 -6.70 0.05 12.70
C MET A 132 -7.99 0.56 12.08
N TRP A 133 -7.85 1.47 11.13
CA TRP A 133 -8.95 1.99 10.32
C TRP A 133 -8.65 1.76 8.83
N GLY A 134 -9.67 1.37 8.07
CA GLY A 134 -9.62 1.29 6.62
C GLY A 134 -10.44 2.40 6.00
N ILE A 135 -9.79 3.28 5.23
CA ILE A 135 -10.44 4.28 4.38
C ILE A 135 -10.49 3.69 2.97
N THR A 136 -11.66 3.68 2.35
CA THR A 136 -11.82 3.21 0.97
C THR A 136 -12.48 4.27 0.12
N TRP A 137 -12.08 4.35 -1.15
CA TRP A 137 -12.76 5.17 -2.15
C TRP A 137 -12.60 4.54 -3.52
N ARG A 138 -13.43 4.96 -4.47
CA ARG A 138 -13.31 4.60 -5.88
C ARG A 138 -12.97 5.85 -6.68
N GLN A 139 -12.01 5.74 -7.58
CA GLN A 139 -11.62 6.84 -8.47
C GLN A 139 -11.32 6.30 -9.85
N ARG A 140 -11.76 7.02 -10.88
CA ARG A 140 -11.48 6.63 -12.25
C ARG A 140 -10.10 7.14 -12.65
N MET A 141 -9.27 6.23 -13.16
CA MET A 141 -7.89 6.50 -13.52
C MET A 141 -7.61 6.08 -14.95
N ASN A 142 -6.80 6.88 -15.65
CA ASN A 142 -6.16 6.52 -16.91
C ASN A 142 -4.79 5.87 -16.62
N ALA A 143 -4.71 4.56 -16.80
CA ALA A 143 -3.52 3.76 -16.53
C ALA A 143 -2.99 3.10 -17.81
N GLY A 144 -1.84 2.42 -17.72
CA GLY A 144 -1.32 1.57 -18.81
C GLY A 144 -0.50 2.30 -19.86
N SER A 145 -0.68 3.61 -20.05
CA SER A 145 0.07 4.39 -21.07
C SER A 145 1.59 4.50 -20.85
N GLY A 146 2.09 3.99 -19.72
CA GLY A 146 3.51 4.03 -19.36
C GLY A 146 4.03 2.66 -18.95
N VAL A 147 3.46 1.59 -19.51
CA VAL A 147 3.95 0.22 -19.36
C VAL A 147 4.48 -0.19 -20.73
N ASP A 148 5.75 -0.57 -20.77
CA ASP A 148 6.34 -1.26 -21.93
C ASP A 148 6.34 -2.76 -21.62
N ASP A 149 5.54 -3.52 -22.37
CA ASP A 149 5.41 -4.97 -22.18
C ASP A 149 6.75 -5.70 -22.35
N SER A 150 7.69 -5.12 -23.11
CA SER A 150 9.03 -5.69 -23.31
C SER A 150 9.97 -5.50 -22.12
N GLU A 151 9.68 -4.57 -21.21
CA GLU A 151 10.43 -4.36 -19.98
C GLU A 151 9.92 -5.22 -18.81
N LEU A 152 8.81 -5.93 -18.99
CA LEU A 152 8.32 -6.87 -17.99
C LEU A 152 9.32 -8.00 -17.82
N ALA A 153 9.62 -8.34 -16.56
CA ALA A 153 10.48 -9.47 -16.25
C ALA A 153 9.91 -10.73 -16.92
N ASP A 154 10.79 -11.50 -17.56
CA ASP A 154 10.42 -12.78 -18.18
C ASP A 154 10.08 -13.86 -17.15
N PHE A 155 10.38 -13.60 -15.87
CA PHE A 155 10.24 -14.50 -14.73
C PHE A 155 10.88 -15.88 -14.97
N LEU A 156 11.87 -15.97 -15.86
CA LEU A 156 12.55 -17.22 -16.21
C LEU A 156 13.55 -17.66 -15.16
N THR A 157 14.02 -16.73 -14.34
CA THR A 157 15.03 -16.98 -13.33
C THR A 157 14.53 -16.54 -11.96
N PHE A 158 14.86 -17.32 -10.93
CA PHE A 158 14.76 -16.86 -9.55
C PHE A 158 16.15 -16.79 -8.93
N HIS A 159 16.29 -15.87 -7.98
CA HIS A 159 17.49 -15.68 -7.18
C HIS A 159 17.26 -16.29 -5.80
N ALA A 160 18.16 -17.17 -5.36
CA ALA A 160 18.19 -17.65 -3.99
C ALA A 160 19.61 -17.60 -3.43
N ASP A 161 19.70 -17.00 -2.25
CA ASP A 161 20.91 -17.03 -1.43
C ASP A 161 20.78 -18.14 -0.41
N TYR A 162 21.76 -19.04 -0.39
CA TYR A 162 21.84 -20.11 0.61
C TYR A 162 23.01 -19.87 1.55
N ASP A 163 22.72 -19.97 2.85
CA ASP A 163 23.76 -20.16 3.85
C ASP A 163 24.19 -21.63 3.84
N VAL A 164 25.37 -21.91 3.29
CA VAL A 164 25.90 -23.27 3.14
C VAL A 164 26.55 -23.81 4.42
N ALA A 165 26.67 -23.01 5.49
CA ALA A 165 27.28 -23.43 6.76
C ALA A 165 26.65 -22.71 7.99
N PRO A 166 25.37 -22.95 8.29
CA PRO A 166 24.66 -22.23 9.35
C PRO A 166 25.39 -22.33 10.72
N GLY A 167 25.76 -21.18 11.29
CA GLY A 167 26.38 -21.08 12.62
C GLY A 167 27.88 -20.75 12.66
N VAL A 168 28.52 -20.51 11.51
CA VAL A 168 29.89 -20.00 11.41
C VAL A 168 29.85 -18.53 10.95
N ASP A 169 30.65 -17.66 11.56
CA ASP A 169 30.73 -16.25 11.18
C ASP A 169 31.52 -16.11 9.87
N ASP A 170 31.07 -15.23 8.96
CA ASP A 170 31.66 -14.99 7.62
C ASP A 170 31.43 -16.12 6.57
N ASN A 171 30.20 -16.63 6.49
CA ASN A 171 29.84 -17.73 5.58
C ASN A 171 29.92 -17.37 4.08
N PRO A 172 30.43 -18.27 3.23
CA PRO A 172 30.28 -18.12 1.79
C PRO A 172 28.80 -18.20 1.40
N ILE A 173 28.27 -17.15 0.77
CA ILE A 173 26.92 -17.19 0.19
C ILE A 173 27.04 -17.92 -1.15
N ALA A 174 26.33 -19.04 -1.29
CA ALA A 174 26.12 -19.63 -2.60
C ALA A 174 24.96 -18.92 -3.29
N THR A 175 25.24 -18.29 -4.42
CA THR A 175 24.25 -17.64 -5.28
C THR A 175 24.02 -18.51 -6.51
N ASP A 176 22.80 -19.04 -6.63
CA ASP A 176 22.39 -19.78 -7.82
C ASP A 176 21.41 -18.96 -8.66
N HIS A 177 21.64 -18.95 -9.98
CA HIS A 177 20.69 -18.48 -10.97
C HIS A 177 20.07 -19.69 -11.66
N VAL A 178 18.88 -20.09 -11.21
CA VAL A 178 18.20 -21.28 -11.72
C VAL A 178 17.16 -20.87 -12.76
N ALA A 179 17.29 -21.41 -13.96
CA ALA A 179 16.25 -21.31 -14.98
C ALA A 179 15.08 -22.22 -14.61
N LEU A 180 13.87 -21.66 -14.55
CA LEU A 180 12.66 -22.44 -14.28
C LEU A 180 12.26 -23.23 -15.53
N PRO A 181 11.92 -24.53 -15.41
CA PRO A 181 11.40 -25.30 -16.53
C PRO A 181 10.09 -24.66 -17.01
N GLN A 182 10.00 -24.37 -18.30
CA GLN A 182 8.75 -23.95 -18.93
C GLN A 182 7.99 -25.20 -19.37
N GLU A 183 6.79 -25.41 -18.83
CA GLU A 183 5.83 -26.38 -19.37
C GLU A 183 5.11 -25.82 -20.61
#